data_AF-A0A9X2YJI3-F1
#
_entry.id   AF-A0A9X2YJI3-F1
#
_cell.length_a   1.000
_cell.length_b   1.000
_cell.length_c   1.000
_cell.angle_alpha   90.00
_cell.angle_beta   90.00
_cell.angle_gamma   90.00
#
_symmetry.space_group_name_H-M   'P 1'
#
loop_
_entity.id
_entity.type
_entity.pdbx_description
1 polymer ?
#
loop_
_entity_poly.entity_id
_entity_poly.type
_entity_poly.pdbx_seq_one_letter_code
_entity_poly.pdbx_strand_id
1 'polypeptide(L)'
;MTWTRWRVPVAVLLASVLAACTAFEDRQDEIDSITAAMRSVPGVARAEPTYVNSTSLGATFTLAVEVRHAISAESLEQAGGRFVVEVDDHGFPEYIVSLKVQTASVDRAEGSSGASFRLTDNRLGRNPVSADDVAGDLRLWAEAMQFPGVVSVQLSRPAESASEPGVNDRRLDIRVADREAGERLAARFPETSRHWRVEARPAG
;
A
#
# COMPACT_ATOMS: atom_id res chain seq x y z
N MET A 1 66.50 -17.39 41.46
CA MET A 1 66.05 -16.51 40.36
C MET A 1 65.10 -17.30 39.47
N THR A 2 63.81 -17.13 39.74
CA THR A 2 62.68 -17.83 39.14
C THR A 2 62.29 -17.17 37.83
N TRP A 3 62.40 -17.90 36.71
CA TRP A 3 61.91 -17.45 35.40
C TRP A 3 60.57 -18.11 35.10
N THR A 4 59.51 -17.32 35.19
CA THR A 4 58.11 -17.71 34.99
C THR A 4 57.86 -17.97 33.50
N ARG A 5 57.71 -19.23 33.12
CA ARG A 5 57.26 -19.65 31.78
C ARG A 5 55.76 -19.39 31.65
N TRP A 6 55.36 -18.40 30.86
CA TRP A 6 53.98 -18.21 30.45
C TRP A 6 53.63 -19.24 29.36
N ARG A 7 52.72 -20.16 29.69
CA ARG A 7 52.00 -20.97 28.70
C ARG A 7 50.79 -20.17 28.28
N VAL A 8 50.76 -19.67 27.04
CA VAL A 8 49.54 -19.13 26.42
C VAL A 8 48.76 -20.33 25.88
N PRO A 9 47.57 -20.65 26.39
CA PRO A 9 46.73 -21.66 25.75
C PRO A 9 46.13 -21.06 24.48
N VAL A 10 46.61 -21.53 23.31
CA VAL A 10 45.93 -21.38 22.03
C VAL A 10 44.73 -22.32 22.06
N ALA A 11 43.59 -21.80 22.47
CA ALA A 11 42.30 -22.45 22.30
C ALA A 11 41.25 -21.35 22.09
N VAL A 12 40.32 -21.61 21.18
CA VAL A 12 39.20 -20.76 20.73
C VAL A 12 39.54 -19.94 19.47
N LEU A 13 39.50 -20.63 18.32
CA LEU A 13 39.26 -20.04 17.00
C LEU A 13 38.38 -21.01 16.22
N LEU A 14 37.14 -21.23 16.68
CA LEU A 14 36.13 -22.00 15.95
C LEU A 14 34.73 -21.78 16.58
N ALA A 15 34.17 -20.58 16.42
CA ALA A 15 32.74 -20.32 16.70
C ALA A 15 32.16 -19.09 15.99
N SER A 16 32.80 -18.56 14.93
CA SER A 16 32.40 -17.27 14.33
C SER A 16 31.64 -17.37 13.00
N VAL A 17 31.16 -18.55 12.59
CA VAL A 17 30.45 -18.74 11.31
C VAL A 17 29.06 -19.39 11.51
N LEU A 18 28.35 -19.02 12.58
CA LEU A 18 26.94 -19.40 12.77
C LEU A 18 26.01 -18.23 13.13
N ALA A 19 26.49 -16.99 13.15
CA ALA A 19 25.70 -15.80 13.49
C ALA A 19 25.33 -14.92 12.27
N ALA A 20 25.39 -15.48 11.06
CA ALA A 20 25.06 -14.75 9.82
C ALA A 20 23.75 -15.23 9.15
N CYS A 21 22.93 -15.97 9.89
CA CYS A 21 21.61 -16.40 9.43
C CYS A 21 20.63 -16.15 10.58
N THR A 22 19.54 -15.42 10.33
CA THR A 22 18.61 -14.81 11.30
C THR A 22 19.22 -13.53 11.91
N ALA A 23 18.65 -12.33 11.81
CA ALA A 23 17.26 -11.97 11.86
C ALA A 23 17.03 -10.68 11.07
N PHE A 24 15.99 -10.63 10.22
CA PHE A 24 15.33 -9.35 9.98
C PHE A 24 14.87 -8.84 11.35
N GLU A 25 15.13 -7.56 11.65
CA GLU A 25 14.70 -6.96 12.91
C GLU A 25 13.19 -7.16 13.08
N ASP A 26 12.75 -7.54 14.28
CA ASP A 26 11.33 -7.68 14.55
C ASP A 26 10.71 -6.27 14.57
N ARG A 27 9.95 -5.95 13.53
CA ARG A 27 9.32 -4.63 13.31
C ARG A 27 7.84 -4.61 13.69
N GLN A 28 7.40 -5.57 14.51
CA GLN A 28 6.00 -5.70 14.86
C GLN A 28 5.46 -4.46 15.58
N ASP A 29 6.26 -3.81 16.43
CA ASP A 29 5.87 -2.60 17.15
C ASP A 29 5.59 -1.42 16.20
N GLU A 30 6.44 -1.21 15.18
CA GLU A 30 6.22 -0.18 14.15
C GLU A 30 4.99 -0.49 13.29
N ILE A 31 4.81 -1.76 12.92
CA ILE A 31 3.64 -2.21 12.15
C ILE A 31 2.35 -2.00 12.94
N ASP A 32 2.36 -2.30 14.24
CA ASP A 32 1.23 -2.10 15.14
C ASP A 32 0.92 -0.61 15.30
N SER A 33 1.94 0.24 15.40
CA SER A 33 1.79 1.71 15.43
C SER A 33 1.14 2.25 14.15
N ILE A 34 1.67 1.88 12.97
CA ILE A 34 1.12 2.28 11.66
C ILE A 34 -0.32 1.78 11.51
N THR A 35 -0.58 0.54 11.92
CA THR A 35 -1.92 -0.07 11.88
C THR A 35 -2.88 0.66 12.81
N ALA A 36 -2.46 1.00 14.03
CA ALA A 36 -3.28 1.72 14.99
C ALA A 36 -3.61 3.15 14.49
N ALA A 37 -2.63 3.83 13.89
CA ALA A 37 -2.85 5.12 13.25
C ALA A 37 -3.93 5.02 12.15
N MET A 38 -3.85 4.01 11.27
CA MET A 38 -4.85 3.80 10.23
C MET A 38 -6.24 3.48 10.80
N ARG A 39 -6.34 2.67 11.86
CA ARG A 39 -7.62 2.37 12.54
C ARG A 39 -8.26 3.60 13.17
N SER A 40 -7.47 4.61 13.53
CA SER A 40 -7.98 5.85 14.12
C SER A 40 -8.66 6.77 13.10
N VAL A 41 -8.49 6.51 11.80
CA VAL A 41 -9.08 7.31 10.72
C VAL A 41 -10.60 7.12 10.69
N PRO A 42 -11.40 8.21 10.78
CA PRO A 42 -12.84 8.13 10.67
C PRO A 42 -13.29 7.46 9.36
N GLY A 43 -14.14 6.44 9.48
CA GLY A 43 -14.67 5.69 8.32
C GLY A 43 -13.88 4.43 7.97
N VAL A 44 -12.70 4.19 8.57
CA VAL A 44 -12.03 2.88 8.51
C VAL A 44 -12.83 1.89 9.36
N ALA A 45 -13.25 0.78 8.75
CA ALA A 45 -13.96 -0.30 9.41
C ALA A 45 -12.98 -1.35 9.95
N ARG A 46 -11.92 -1.64 9.21
CA ARG A 46 -10.89 -2.62 9.56
C ARG A 46 -9.54 -2.21 8.99
N ALA A 47 -8.47 -2.51 9.71
CA ALA A 47 -7.11 -2.45 9.16
C ALA A 47 -6.33 -3.67 9.65
N GLU A 48 -5.75 -4.42 8.71
CA GLU A 48 -5.06 -5.67 8.94
C GLU A 48 -3.65 -5.62 8.35
N PRO A 49 -2.62 -5.69 9.20
CA PRO A 49 -1.27 -5.84 8.72
C PRO A 49 -1.01 -7.32 8.37
N THR A 50 -0.26 -7.53 7.30
CA THR A 50 0.38 -8.81 6.99
C THR A 50 1.87 -8.53 6.87
N TYR A 51 2.65 -9.20 7.71
CA TYR A 51 4.10 -9.12 7.70
C TYR A 51 4.70 -10.50 7.54
N VAL A 52 5.53 -10.66 6.51
CA VAL A 52 6.16 -11.95 6.19
C VAL A 52 7.63 -11.73 5.93
N ASN A 53 8.46 -12.45 6.68
CA ASN A 53 9.90 -12.50 6.46
C ASN A 53 10.25 -13.71 5.60
N SER A 54 10.89 -13.46 4.46
CA SER A 54 11.38 -14.49 3.57
C SER A 54 12.87 -14.33 3.33
N THR A 55 13.61 -15.44 3.37
CA THR A 55 15.03 -15.48 3.02
C THR A 55 15.29 -15.25 1.53
N SER A 56 14.29 -15.44 0.67
CA SER A 56 14.41 -15.30 -0.79
C SER A 56 13.83 -13.99 -1.35
N LEU A 57 12.86 -13.40 -0.65
CA LEU A 57 12.12 -12.21 -1.12
C LEU A 57 12.29 -10.99 -0.22
N GLY A 58 13.05 -11.11 0.87
CA GLY A 58 13.12 -10.10 1.91
C GLY A 58 11.86 -10.07 2.75
N ALA A 59 11.69 -8.98 3.48
CA ALA A 59 10.55 -8.76 4.35
C ALA A 59 9.45 -7.98 3.60
N THR A 60 8.22 -8.47 3.69
CA THR A 60 7.04 -7.89 3.03
C THR A 60 6.07 -7.38 4.08
N PHE A 61 5.65 -6.11 3.96
CA PHE A 61 4.62 -5.50 4.76
C PHE A 61 3.45 -5.08 3.86
N THR A 62 2.26 -5.61 4.13
CA THR A 62 1.02 -5.19 3.47
C THR A 62 0.03 -4.73 4.52
N LEU A 63 -0.52 -3.52 4.36
CA LEU A 63 -1.66 -3.06 5.15
C LEU A 63 -2.92 -3.12 4.31
N ALA A 64 -3.85 -3.99 4.69
CA ALA A 64 -5.19 -4.07 4.10
C ALA A 64 -6.17 -3.25 4.94
N VAL A 65 -6.84 -2.28 4.32
CA VAL A 65 -7.74 -1.33 4.96
C VAL A 65 -9.13 -1.50 4.34
N GLU A 66 -10.10 -1.79 5.16
CA GLU A 66 -11.51 -1.80 4.80
C GLU A 66 -12.15 -0.50 5.27
N VAL A 67 -12.82 0.21 4.37
CA VAL A 67 -13.45 1.50 4.64
C VAL A 67 -14.94 1.44 4.37
N ARG A 68 -15.71 2.22 5.11
CA ARG A 68 -17.14 2.39 4.82
C ARG A 68 -17.30 3.09 3.47
N HIS A 69 -18.36 2.77 2.75
CA HIS A 69 -18.64 3.40 1.44
C HIS A 69 -18.74 4.94 1.54
N ALA A 70 -19.29 5.46 2.64
CA ALA A 70 -19.44 6.89 2.90
C ALA A 70 -18.22 7.56 3.58
N ILE A 71 -17.01 6.99 3.44
CA ILE A 71 -15.79 7.63 3.96
C ILE A 71 -15.49 8.92 3.19
N SER A 72 -15.05 9.96 3.90
CA SER A 72 -14.73 11.24 3.26
C SER A 72 -13.44 11.13 2.44
N ALA A 73 -13.39 11.82 1.29
CA ALA A 73 -12.19 11.87 0.46
C ALA A 73 -11.00 12.48 1.21
N GLU A 74 -11.24 13.51 2.03
CA GLU A 74 -10.23 14.16 2.87
C GLU A 74 -9.62 13.19 3.90
N SER A 75 -10.46 12.38 4.57
CA SER A 75 -9.97 11.39 5.54
C SER A 75 -9.08 10.34 4.89
N LEU A 76 -9.43 9.90 3.68
CA LEU A 76 -8.61 8.94 2.92
C LEU A 76 -7.32 9.54 2.36
N GLU A 77 -7.39 10.77 1.86
CA GLU A 77 -6.23 11.55 1.41
C GLU A 77 -5.19 11.66 2.54
N GLN A 78 -5.63 12.14 3.71
CA GLN A 78 -4.77 12.29 4.88
C GLN A 78 -4.23 10.93 5.38
N ALA A 79 -5.06 9.89 5.40
CA ALA A 79 -4.66 8.56 5.84
C ALA A 79 -3.59 7.95 4.92
N GLY A 80 -3.77 8.05 3.60
CA GLY A 80 -2.80 7.54 2.62
C GLY A 80 -1.48 8.29 2.66
N GLY A 81 -1.52 9.62 2.68
CA GLY A 81 -0.31 10.44 2.79
C GLY A 81 0.46 10.12 4.08
N ARG A 82 -0.25 10.05 5.21
CA ARG A 82 0.36 9.67 6.50
C ARG A 82 0.96 8.26 6.47
N PHE A 83 0.29 7.28 5.87
CA PHE A 83 0.83 5.92 5.75
C PHE A 83 2.19 5.92 5.06
N VAL A 84 2.33 6.65 3.95
CA VAL A 84 3.62 6.73 3.23
C VAL A 84 4.69 7.40 4.08
N VAL A 85 4.36 8.51 4.76
CA VAL A 85 5.30 9.21 5.65
C VAL A 85 5.79 8.30 6.77
N GLU A 86 4.89 7.60 7.46
CA GLU A 86 5.26 6.71 8.59
C GLU A 86 6.12 5.52 8.09
N VAL A 87 5.79 4.94 6.93
CA VAL A 87 6.61 3.88 6.29
C VAL A 87 8.02 4.39 5.96
N ASP A 88 8.13 5.61 5.43
CA ASP A 88 9.40 6.23 5.10
C ASP A 88 10.23 6.56 6.34
N ASP A 89 9.61 7.13 7.38
CA ASP A 89 10.24 7.53 8.63
C ASP A 89 10.73 6.32 9.45
N HIS A 90 9.99 5.20 9.40
CA HIS A 90 10.36 3.97 10.10
C HIS A 90 11.39 3.10 9.35
N GLY A 91 11.89 3.54 8.20
CA GLY A 91 12.96 2.82 7.50
C GLY A 91 12.49 1.52 6.84
N PHE A 92 11.26 1.50 6.31
CA PHE A 92 10.78 0.39 5.48
C PHE A 92 11.21 0.38 3.98
N PRO A 93 12.09 1.24 3.40
CA PRO A 93 12.36 1.19 1.96
C PRO A 93 13.17 -0.04 1.51
N GLU A 94 13.72 -0.82 2.45
CA GLU A 94 14.34 -2.12 2.18
C GLU A 94 13.33 -3.29 2.13
N TYR A 95 12.05 -3.01 2.38
CA TYR A 95 10.96 -3.97 2.46
C TYR A 95 10.05 -3.83 1.25
N ILE A 96 9.34 -4.89 0.87
CA ILE A 96 8.22 -4.78 -0.08
C ILE A 96 7.00 -4.26 0.69
N VAL A 97 6.60 -3.02 0.45
CA VAL A 97 5.52 -2.34 1.16
C VAL A 97 4.33 -2.13 0.24
N SER A 98 3.14 -2.48 0.72
CA SER A 98 1.90 -2.28 -0.03
C SER A 98 0.75 -1.79 0.86
N LEU A 99 -0.04 -0.86 0.33
CA LEU A 99 -1.31 -0.44 0.89
C LEU A 99 -2.44 -0.95 0.00
N LYS A 100 -3.45 -1.59 0.60
CA LYS A 100 -4.67 -1.98 -0.10
C LYS A 100 -5.84 -1.37 0.64
N VAL A 101 -6.69 -0.64 -0.07
CA VAL A 101 -7.91 -0.03 0.46
C VAL A 101 -9.09 -0.64 -0.29
N GLN A 102 -10.14 -1.04 0.41
CA GLN A 102 -11.35 -1.59 -0.20
C GLN A 102 -12.58 -1.12 0.55
N THR A 103 -13.70 -1.00 -0.16
CA THR A 103 -14.98 -0.75 0.51
C THR A 103 -15.43 -1.99 1.28
N ALA A 104 -15.98 -1.78 2.47
CA ALA A 104 -16.77 -2.77 3.17
C ALA A 104 -17.90 -3.22 2.24
N SER A 105 -18.00 -4.53 1.98
CA SER A 105 -19.00 -5.06 1.07
C SER A 105 -20.38 -4.89 1.71
N VAL A 106 -21.16 -3.93 1.22
CA VAL A 106 -22.52 -3.67 1.72
C VAL A 106 -23.52 -4.63 1.06
N ASP A 107 -23.26 -5.04 -0.18
CA ASP A 107 -23.91 -6.15 -0.88
C ASP A 107 -23.00 -6.66 -2.01
N ARG A 108 -22.95 -7.98 -2.24
CA ARG A 108 -22.18 -8.57 -3.37
C ARG A 108 -22.64 -8.09 -4.76
N ALA A 109 -23.81 -7.46 -4.83
CA ALA A 109 -24.41 -6.96 -6.07
C ALA A 109 -23.83 -5.60 -6.51
N GLU A 110 -23.33 -4.79 -5.58
CA GLU A 110 -22.60 -3.57 -5.90
C GLU A 110 -21.12 -3.95 -6.05
N GLY A 111 -20.55 -3.74 -7.25
CA GLY A 111 -19.17 -4.12 -7.52
C GLY A 111 -18.21 -3.55 -6.47
N SER A 112 -17.38 -4.41 -5.86
CA SER A 112 -16.39 -3.96 -4.87
C SER A 112 -15.50 -2.88 -5.47
N SER A 113 -15.36 -1.75 -4.77
CA SER A 113 -14.38 -0.72 -5.10
C SER A 113 -13.10 -0.95 -4.30
N GLY A 114 -11.95 -0.68 -4.90
CA GLY A 114 -10.66 -0.81 -4.22
C GLY A 114 -9.56 0.03 -4.84
N ALA A 115 -8.55 0.33 -4.02
CA ALA A 115 -7.32 0.99 -4.40
C ALA A 115 -6.13 0.18 -3.89
N SER A 116 -5.08 0.01 -4.69
CA SER A 116 -3.86 -0.68 -4.27
C SER A 116 -2.60 0.07 -4.66
N PHE A 117 -1.69 0.24 -3.72
CA PHE A 117 -0.43 0.96 -3.91
C PHE A 117 0.71 0.03 -3.53
N ARG A 118 1.68 -0.11 -4.42
CA ARG A 118 2.97 -0.75 -4.08
C ARG A 118 4.02 0.35 -3.97
N LEU A 119 4.50 0.59 -2.75
CA LEU A 119 5.37 1.73 -2.45
C LEU A 119 6.84 1.44 -2.79
N THR A 120 7.25 0.19 -2.71
CA THR A 120 8.62 -0.27 -2.99
C THR A 120 8.60 -1.41 -4.01
N ASP A 121 9.63 -1.50 -4.84
CA ASP A 121 9.75 -2.59 -5.82
C ASP A 121 10.54 -3.78 -5.26
N ASN A 122 10.61 -4.88 -6.02
CA ASN A 122 11.34 -6.09 -5.61
C ASN A 122 12.87 -5.93 -5.70
N ARG A 123 13.38 -4.76 -6.09
CA ARG A 123 14.80 -4.47 -6.27
C ARG A 123 15.22 -3.44 -5.23
N LEU A 124 15.41 -3.87 -3.97
CA LEU A 124 16.03 -3.13 -2.85
C LEU A 124 16.42 -1.69 -3.22
N GLY A 125 15.44 -0.80 -3.16
CA GLY A 125 15.48 0.49 -3.81
C GLY A 125 14.15 1.20 -3.63
N ARG A 126 14.20 2.46 -3.21
CA ARG A 126 13.00 3.26 -2.97
C ARG A 126 12.33 3.53 -4.32
N ASN A 127 11.16 2.95 -4.54
CA ASN A 127 10.30 3.30 -5.66
C ASN A 127 9.59 4.65 -5.33
N PRO A 128 9.37 5.57 -6.28
CA PRO A 128 9.15 6.99 -6.00
C PRO A 128 7.68 7.33 -5.76
N VAL A 129 6.84 6.38 -5.33
CA VAL A 129 5.43 6.69 -5.05
C VAL A 129 5.38 7.59 -3.83
N SER A 130 5.12 8.88 -4.06
CA SER A 130 5.16 9.89 -3.02
C SER A 130 3.92 9.84 -2.13
N ALA A 131 4.02 10.45 -0.94
CA ALA A 131 2.85 10.66 -0.08
C ALA A 131 1.75 11.44 -0.82
N ASP A 132 2.12 12.43 -1.63
CA ASP A 132 1.20 13.25 -2.44
C ASP A 132 0.52 12.42 -3.53
N ASP A 133 1.24 11.48 -4.17
CA ASP A 133 0.66 10.56 -5.15
C ASP A 133 -0.41 9.67 -4.52
N VAL A 134 -0.12 9.06 -3.37
CA VAL A 134 -1.07 8.18 -2.68
C VAL A 134 -2.26 8.98 -2.16
N ALA A 135 -2.01 10.15 -1.58
CA ALA A 135 -3.05 11.04 -1.08
C ALA A 135 -4.01 11.47 -2.21
N GLY A 136 -3.45 11.97 -3.32
CA GLY A 136 -4.23 12.41 -4.49
C GLY A 136 -5.02 11.27 -5.14
N ASP A 137 -4.42 10.09 -5.29
CA ASP A 137 -5.09 8.93 -5.87
C ASP A 137 -6.21 8.40 -4.96
N LEU A 138 -6.01 8.35 -3.64
CA LEU A 138 -7.07 7.95 -2.70
C LEU A 138 -8.21 8.96 -2.66
N ARG A 139 -7.90 10.26 -2.76
CA ARG A 139 -8.92 11.30 -2.90
C ARG A 139 -9.75 11.08 -4.17
N LEU A 140 -9.10 10.92 -5.32
CA LEU A 140 -9.77 10.65 -6.60
C LEU A 140 -10.62 9.38 -6.52
N TRP A 141 -10.09 8.30 -5.95
CA TRP A 141 -10.80 7.05 -5.77
C TRP A 141 -12.07 7.23 -4.91
N ALA A 142 -11.96 7.95 -3.79
CA ALA A 142 -13.07 8.22 -2.89
C ALA A 142 -14.16 9.09 -3.54
N GLU A 143 -13.75 10.16 -4.25
CA GLU A 143 -14.67 11.05 -4.95
C GLU A 143 -15.37 10.37 -6.14
N ALA A 144 -14.64 9.54 -6.90
CA ALA A 144 -15.20 8.78 -8.02
C ALA A 144 -16.17 7.70 -7.53
N MET A 145 -15.83 6.97 -6.46
CA MET A 145 -16.70 5.95 -5.88
C MET A 145 -18.04 6.51 -5.42
N GLN A 146 -18.05 7.74 -4.89
CA GLN A 146 -19.26 8.40 -4.40
C GLN A 146 -20.00 9.17 -5.49
N PHE A 147 -19.52 9.13 -6.74
CA PHE A 147 -20.11 9.87 -7.84
C PHE A 147 -21.41 9.20 -8.33
N PRO A 148 -22.51 9.97 -8.52
CA PRO A 148 -23.79 9.39 -8.95
C PRO A 148 -23.70 8.61 -10.26
N GLY A 149 -24.09 7.33 -10.21
CA GLY A 149 -24.05 6.42 -11.35
C GLY A 149 -22.73 5.67 -11.53
N VAL A 150 -21.75 5.84 -10.64
CA VAL A 150 -20.60 4.94 -10.54
C VAL A 150 -21.00 3.68 -9.78
N VAL A 151 -20.64 2.53 -10.33
CA VAL A 151 -20.89 1.20 -9.75
C VAL A 151 -19.66 0.70 -8.99
N SER A 152 -18.48 0.85 -9.58
CA SER A 152 -17.24 0.41 -8.94
C SER A 152 -16.03 1.18 -9.45
N VAL A 153 -15.05 1.40 -8.58
CA VAL A 153 -13.76 2.01 -8.92
C VAL A 153 -12.63 1.10 -8.49
N GLN A 154 -11.78 0.73 -9.44
CA GLN A 154 -10.54 0.01 -9.21
C GLN A 154 -9.36 0.90 -9.57
N LEU A 155 -8.55 1.23 -8.56
CA LEU A 155 -7.32 2.01 -8.72
C LEU A 155 -6.13 1.13 -8.34
N SER A 156 -5.08 1.13 -9.17
CA SER A 156 -3.82 0.50 -8.77
C SER A 156 -2.63 1.33 -9.22
N ARG A 157 -1.67 1.50 -8.32
CA ARG A 157 -0.36 2.08 -8.63
C ARG A 157 0.70 0.99 -8.43
N PRO A 158 1.23 0.41 -9.52
CA PRO A 158 2.32 -0.55 -9.42
C PRO A 158 3.61 0.15 -8.97
N ALA A 159 4.57 -0.64 -8.52
CA ALA A 159 5.87 -0.11 -8.12
C ALA A 159 6.86 0.08 -9.28
N GLU A 160 6.42 -0.02 -10.54
CA GLU A 160 7.32 0.06 -11.69
C GLU A 160 7.07 1.34 -12.48
N SER A 161 7.65 2.47 -12.07
CA SER A 161 7.82 3.61 -12.97
C SER A 161 8.96 4.53 -12.58
N ALA A 162 10.13 4.24 -13.12
CA ALA A 162 11.22 5.21 -13.19
C ALA A 162 11.89 5.23 -14.57
N SER A 163 11.18 4.83 -15.64
CA SER A 163 11.74 4.93 -16.99
C SER A 163 11.53 6.32 -17.60
N GLU A 164 10.50 7.07 -17.21
CA GLU A 164 10.30 8.46 -17.65
C GLU A 164 9.66 9.33 -16.55
N PRO A 165 10.31 10.42 -16.11
CA PRO A 165 9.69 11.41 -15.25
C PRO A 165 8.44 12.01 -15.94
N GLY A 166 7.27 11.88 -15.32
CA GLY A 166 6.03 12.49 -15.82
C GLY A 166 4.98 11.53 -16.42
N VAL A 167 5.25 10.22 -16.45
CA VAL A 167 4.23 9.23 -16.82
C VAL A 167 3.45 8.83 -15.55
N ASN A 168 2.19 9.29 -15.46
CA ASN A 168 1.26 8.92 -14.39
C ASN A 168 0.92 7.42 -14.47
N ASP A 169 1.65 6.60 -13.72
CA ASP A 169 1.59 5.14 -13.79
C ASP A 169 0.42 4.50 -13.02
N ARG A 170 -0.59 5.30 -12.65
CA ARG A 170 -1.81 4.76 -12.06
C ARG A 170 -2.66 4.09 -13.13
N ARG A 171 -3.20 2.93 -12.80
CA ARG A 171 -4.22 2.21 -13.58
C ARG A 171 -5.57 2.43 -12.91
N LEU A 172 -6.53 2.86 -13.70
CA LEU A 172 -7.88 3.19 -13.26
C LEU A 172 -8.91 2.47 -14.15
N ASP A 173 -9.80 1.69 -13.54
CA ASP A 173 -10.99 1.07 -14.18
C ASP A 173 -12.23 1.47 -13.38
N ILE A 174 -13.15 2.20 -14.04
CA ILE A 174 -14.38 2.69 -13.46
C ILE A 174 -15.55 2.03 -14.20
N ARG A 175 -16.48 1.44 -13.44
CA ARG A 175 -17.74 0.96 -13.99
C ARG A 175 -18.82 1.98 -13.67
N VAL A 176 -19.59 2.34 -14.68
CA VAL A 176 -20.73 3.27 -14.57
C VAL A 176 -22.01 2.60 -15.01
N ALA A 177 -23.15 3.05 -14.48
CA ALA A 177 -24.46 2.50 -14.78
C ALA A 177 -24.88 2.77 -16.24
N ASP A 178 -24.48 3.92 -16.79
CA ASP A 178 -24.78 4.32 -18.16
C ASP A 178 -23.75 5.33 -18.70
N ARG A 179 -23.89 5.66 -19.98
CA ARG A 179 -22.99 6.58 -20.68
C ARG A 179 -23.07 8.01 -20.13
N GLU A 180 -24.25 8.46 -19.71
CA GLU A 180 -24.44 9.82 -19.20
C GLU A 180 -23.69 9.99 -17.87
N ALA A 181 -23.76 8.99 -16.98
CA ALA A 181 -22.97 8.96 -15.76
C ALA A 181 -21.46 9.02 -16.05
N GLY A 182 -20.98 8.27 -17.04
CA GLY A 182 -19.57 8.31 -17.48
C GLY A 182 -19.14 9.69 -18.03
N GLU A 183 -19.99 10.34 -18.82
CA GLU A 183 -19.71 11.67 -19.37
C GLU A 183 -19.72 12.75 -18.28
N ARG A 184 -20.65 12.70 -17.32
CA ARG A 184 -20.67 13.59 -16.16
C ARG A 184 -19.45 13.39 -15.25
N LEU A 185 -19.04 12.13 -15.05
CA LEU A 185 -17.83 11.81 -14.29
C LEU A 185 -16.59 12.40 -14.97
N ALA A 186 -16.45 12.21 -16.28
CA ALA A 186 -15.34 12.76 -17.06
C ALA A 186 -15.33 14.28 -17.11
N ALA A 187 -16.49 14.94 -17.11
CA ALA A 187 -16.59 16.39 -17.02
C ALA A 187 -16.13 16.91 -15.65
N ARG A 188 -16.42 16.18 -14.57
CA ARG A 188 -15.99 16.54 -13.21
C ARG A 188 -14.52 16.22 -12.95
N PHE A 189 -14.05 15.09 -13.47
CA PHE A 189 -12.71 14.54 -13.31
C PHE A 189 -12.13 14.20 -14.69
N PRO A 190 -11.51 15.17 -15.39
CA PRO A 190 -11.01 14.98 -16.75
C PRO A 190 -10.06 13.78 -16.90
N GLU A 191 -9.31 13.43 -15.86
CA GLU A 191 -8.45 12.25 -15.85
C GLU A 191 -9.18 10.91 -15.98
N THR A 192 -10.50 10.86 -15.75
CA THR A 192 -11.30 9.64 -15.86
C THR A 192 -11.79 9.36 -17.28
N SER A 193 -11.65 10.32 -18.20
CA SER A 193 -12.26 10.32 -19.55
C SER A 193 -11.99 9.08 -20.41
N ARG A 194 -10.91 8.35 -20.14
CA ARG A 194 -10.52 7.11 -20.84
C ARG A 194 -10.58 5.84 -19.98
N HIS A 195 -11.11 5.96 -18.76
CA HIS A 195 -10.98 4.96 -17.71
C HIS A 195 -12.32 4.41 -17.24
N TRP A 196 -13.42 4.78 -17.89
CA TRP A 196 -14.74 4.27 -17.54
C TRP A 196 -15.37 3.44 -18.65
N ARG A 197 -16.25 2.53 -18.24
CA ARG A 197 -17.09 1.71 -19.12
C ARG A 197 -18.45 1.46 -18.49
N VAL A 198 -19.46 1.31 -19.34
CA VAL A 198 -20.82 0.99 -18.89
C VAL A 198 -20.85 -0.46 -18.40
N GLU A 199 -21.43 -0.69 -17.23
CA GLU A 199 -21.68 -2.02 -16.72
C GLU A 199 -22.69 -2.74 -17.63
N ALA A 200 -22.31 -3.91 -18.13
CA ALA A 200 -23.22 -4.73 -18.90
C ALA A 200 -24.30 -5.27 -17.95
N ARG A 201 -25.54 -4.78 -18.11
CA ARG A 201 -26.69 -5.33 -17.39
C ARG A 201 -26.77 -6.84 -17.71
N PRO A 202 -26.78 -7.74 -16.72
CA PRO A 202 -26.94 -9.17 -17.00
C PRO A 202 -28.26 -9.37 -17.76
N ALA A 203 -28.20 -10.07 -18.89
CA ALA A 203 -29.40 -10.54 -19.57
C ALA A 203 -30.12 -11.48 -18.59
N GLY A 204 -31.34 -11.10 -18.20
CA GLY A 204 -32.16 -11.84 -17.24
C GLY A 204 -32.51 -13.24 -17.69
#